data_AF-A0A3G2S743-F1
#
_entry.id   AF-A0A3G2S743-F1
#
_cell.length_a   1.000
_cell.length_b   1.000
_cell.length_c   1.000
_cell.angle_alpha   90.00
_cell.angle_beta   90.00
_cell.angle_gamma   90.00
#
_symmetry.space_group_name_H-M   'P 1'
#
loop_
_entity.id
_entity.type
_entity.pdbx_description
1 polymer ?
#
loop_
_entity_poly.entity_id
_entity_poly.type
_entity_poly.pdbx_seq_one_letter_code
_entity_poly.pdbx_strand_id
1 'polypeptide(L)'
;MRPAILVWLIATLLLGHVMADLATEKRNRKIEGTWSSGAGNVMTGQDEKGVAFFNPMRRHFTVPPTAGYSYSFTKDGHFEMAQFTYQTNPKHVHCFSASLVWQHGTYKYDGTNIYMSPYKGDGAIQTMGECLDPQVQMNYYAEKEVGANVTVYTDNDIVFYPDESMYVLQMHKFNGKPLPKMYLRYRPPRMMPTRSIFKQVIGAPG
;
A
#
# COMPACT_ATOMS: atom_id res chain seq x y z
N MET A 1 -31.50 -24.78 29.55
CA MET A 1 -31.60 -23.51 28.80
C MET A 1 -32.64 -23.67 27.69
N ARG A 2 -33.63 -22.79 27.60
CA ARG A 2 -34.69 -22.88 26.56
C ARG A 2 -34.09 -22.54 25.19
N PRO A 3 -34.35 -23.33 24.13
CA PRO A 3 -33.77 -23.12 22.79
C PRO A 3 -34.05 -21.72 22.21
N ALA A 4 -35.18 -21.10 22.58
CA ALA A 4 -35.53 -19.74 22.19
C ALA A 4 -34.55 -18.66 22.71
N ILE A 5 -33.96 -18.85 23.89
CA ILE A 5 -32.98 -17.89 24.46
C ILE A 5 -31.65 -17.98 23.70
N LEU A 6 -31.24 -19.20 23.32
CA LEU A 6 -30.02 -19.42 22.53
C LEU A 6 -30.14 -18.82 21.11
N VAL A 7 -31.30 -18.98 20.46
CA VAL A 7 -31.56 -18.38 19.13
C VAL A 7 -31.54 -16.85 19.19
N TRP A 8 -32.14 -16.25 20.23
CA TRP A 8 -32.10 -14.80 20.42
C TRP A 8 -30.68 -14.27 20.65
N LEU A 9 -29.88 -14.96 21.47
CA LEU A 9 -28.48 -14.58 21.71
C LEU A 9 -27.61 -14.69 20.44
N ILE A 10 -27.82 -15.73 19.63
CA ILE A 10 -27.11 -15.88 18.35
C ILE A 10 -27.54 -14.78 17.38
N ALA A 11 -28.84 -14.46 17.29
CA ALA A 11 -29.35 -13.42 16.41
C ALA A 11 -28.83 -12.02 16.79
N THR A 12 -28.78 -11.68 18.08
CA THR A 12 -28.23 -10.39 18.53
C THR A 12 -26.73 -10.29 18.31
N LEU A 13 -25.99 -11.39 18.52
CA LEU A 13 -24.55 -11.43 18.24
C LEU A 13 -24.27 -11.27 16.74
N LEU A 14 -25.01 -11.95 15.87
CA LEU A 14 -24.89 -11.82 14.41
C LEU A 14 -25.20 -10.40 13.96
N LEU A 15 -26.29 -9.80 14.46
CA LEU A 15 -26.65 -8.42 14.13
C LEU A 15 -25.57 -7.43 14.57
N GLY A 16 -24.96 -7.63 15.75
CA GLY A 16 -23.86 -6.81 16.24
C GLY A 16 -22.61 -6.86 15.33
N HIS A 17 -22.25 -8.04 14.83
CA HIS A 17 -21.14 -8.20 13.89
C HIS A 17 -21.41 -7.49 12.56
N VAL A 18 -22.59 -7.68 11.98
CA VAL A 18 -22.97 -7.05 10.71
C VAL A 18 -22.91 -5.52 10.79
N MET A 19 -23.36 -4.93 11.90
CA MET A 19 -23.29 -3.48 12.10
C MET A 19 -21.84 -2.97 12.26
N ALA A 20 -20.97 -3.73 12.93
CA ALA A 20 -19.56 -3.39 13.07
C ALA A 20 -18.81 -3.46 11.73
N ASP A 21 -19.10 -4.47 10.91
CA ASP A 21 -18.53 -4.62 9.58
C ASP A 21 -18.97 -3.46 8.67
N LEU A 22 -20.25 -3.11 8.67
CA LEU A 22 -20.78 -1.99 7.89
C LEU A 22 -20.15 -0.65 8.31
N ALA A 23 -19.95 -0.42 9.61
CA ALA A 23 -19.28 0.77 10.12
C ALA A 23 -17.81 0.84 9.66
N THR A 24 -17.13 -0.30 9.60
CA THR A 24 -15.75 -0.42 9.11
C THR A 24 -15.69 -0.14 7.60
N GLU A 25 -16.56 -0.77 6.81
CA GLU A 25 -16.64 -0.54 5.37
C GLU A 25 -16.93 0.94 5.05
N LYS A 26 -17.90 1.56 5.75
CA LYS A 26 -18.23 2.99 5.59
C LYS A 26 -17.02 3.89 5.85
N ARG A 27 -16.18 3.53 6.81
CA ARG A 27 -14.96 4.27 7.12
C ARG A 27 -13.89 4.07 6.04
N ASN A 28 -13.69 2.83 5.60
CA ASN A 28 -12.73 2.47 4.56
C ASN A 28 -13.04 3.16 3.22
N ARG A 29 -14.31 3.36 2.88
CA ARG A 29 -14.73 4.10 1.67
C ARG A 29 -14.13 5.50 1.55
N LYS A 30 -13.75 6.15 2.66
CA LYS A 30 -13.10 7.47 2.63
C LYS A 30 -11.70 7.44 2.01
N ILE A 31 -10.99 6.33 2.18
CA ILE A 31 -9.62 6.14 1.69
C ILE A 31 -9.57 5.13 0.53
N GLU A 32 -10.71 4.55 0.14
CA GLU A 32 -10.79 3.60 -0.95
C GLU A 32 -10.31 4.22 -2.26
N GLY A 33 -9.43 3.49 -2.95
CA GLY A 33 -8.84 3.90 -4.20
C GLY A 33 -7.33 3.65 -4.26
N THR A 34 -6.76 3.91 -5.43
CA THR A 34 -5.33 3.95 -5.68
C THR A 34 -4.85 5.39 -5.61
N TRP A 35 -3.87 5.64 -4.75
CA TRP A 35 -3.29 6.95 -4.50
C TRP A 35 -1.82 6.91 -4.89
N SER A 36 -1.36 7.90 -5.64
CA SER A 36 0.04 7.97 -6.07
C SER A 36 0.60 9.40 -6.00
N SER A 37 1.84 9.53 -5.55
CA SER A 37 2.53 10.81 -5.39
C SER A 37 3.19 11.31 -6.68
N GLY A 38 3.45 12.62 -6.77
CA GLY A 38 4.18 13.22 -7.88
C GLY A 38 3.50 12.96 -9.22
N ALA A 39 4.30 12.67 -10.26
CA ALA A 39 3.82 12.41 -11.61
C ALA A 39 2.97 11.14 -11.77
N GLY A 40 2.81 10.32 -10.73
CA GLY A 40 1.97 9.11 -10.78
C GLY A 40 2.64 7.90 -11.45
N ASN A 41 3.95 7.93 -11.67
CA ASN A 41 4.68 6.84 -12.35
C ASN A 41 4.87 5.59 -11.48
N VAL A 42 4.87 5.74 -10.15
CA VAL A 42 4.81 4.60 -9.22
C VAL A 42 3.34 4.26 -9.02
N MET A 43 2.94 3.04 -9.35
CA MET A 43 1.54 2.61 -9.29
C MET A 43 1.46 1.19 -8.76
N THR A 44 0.50 0.93 -7.88
CA THR A 44 0.14 -0.43 -7.45
C THR A 44 -0.69 -1.16 -8.52
N GLY A 45 -0.72 -2.48 -8.45
CA GLY A 45 -1.42 -3.32 -9.41
C GLY A 45 -0.75 -3.35 -10.79
N GLN A 46 -1.48 -3.90 -11.77
CA GLN A 46 -1.04 -3.98 -13.16
C GLN A 46 -1.73 -2.90 -14.00
N ASP A 47 -1.02 -2.35 -14.98
CA ASP A 47 -1.57 -1.52 -16.04
C ASP A 47 -2.41 -2.34 -17.05
N GLU A 48 -3.00 -1.69 -18.06
CA GLU A 48 -3.83 -2.36 -19.08
C GLU A 48 -3.03 -3.33 -19.98
N LYS A 49 -1.70 -3.19 -20.00
CA LYS A 49 -0.77 -4.04 -20.76
C LYS A 49 -0.20 -5.18 -19.89
N GLY A 50 -0.65 -5.28 -18.64
CA GLY A 50 -0.18 -6.30 -17.68
C GLY A 50 1.16 -5.98 -17.02
N VAL A 51 1.66 -4.74 -17.14
CA VAL A 51 2.89 -4.28 -16.49
C VAL A 51 2.57 -3.82 -15.07
N ALA A 52 3.23 -4.42 -14.08
CA ALA A 52 3.15 -3.99 -12.68
C ALA A 52 4.47 -3.41 -12.21
N PHE A 53 4.38 -2.59 -11.16
CA PHE A 53 5.56 -2.17 -10.38
C PHE A 53 6.37 -3.36 -9.89
N PHE A 54 5.69 -4.41 -9.41
CA PHE A 54 6.29 -5.69 -9.09
C PHE A 54 5.47 -6.84 -9.68
N ASN A 55 6.14 -7.73 -10.40
CA ASN A 55 5.57 -8.99 -10.87
C ASN A 55 5.95 -10.10 -9.87
N PRO A 56 5.02 -10.59 -9.03
CA PRO A 56 5.34 -11.61 -8.04
C PRO A 56 5.69 -12.96 -8.67
N MET A 57 5.05 -13.33 -9.78
CA MET A 57 5.29 -14.62 -10.45
C MET A 57 6.72 -14.73 -10.98
N ARG A 58 7.28 -13.61 -11.45
CA ARG A 58 8.67 -13.54 -11.95
C ARG A 58 9.65 -12.97 -10.92
N ARG A 59 9.16 -12.56 -9.75
CA ARG A 59 9.88 -11.79 -8.73
C ARG A 59 10.74 -10.68 -9.35
N HIS A 60 10.09 -9.78 -10.09
CA HIS A 60 10.78 -8.75 -10.86
C HIS A 60 10.14 -7.38 -10.65
N PHE A 61 10.97 -6.37 -10.38
CA PHE A 61 10.54 -4.97 -10.33
C PHE A 61 10.68 -4.30 -11.69
N THR A 62 9.63 -3.59 -12.11
CA THR A 62 9.71 -2.65 -13.23
C THR A 62 10.07 -1.28 -12.65
N VAL A 63 11.28 -0.78 -12.96
CA VAL A 63 11.74 0.51 -12.43
C VAL A 63 10.98 1.66 -13.09
N PRO A 64 10.21 2.47 -12.32
CA PRO A 64 9.50 3.62 -12.87
C PRO A 64 10.46 4.76 -13.26
N PRO A 65 10.06 5.63 -14.20
CA PRO A 65 10.90 6.76 -14.62
C PRO A 65 11.10 7.84 -13.52
N THR A 66 10.23 7.89 -12.50
CA THR A 66 10.38 8.82 -11.38
C THR A 66 10.08 8.14 -10.05
N ALA A 67 10.77 8.56 -8.99
CA ALA A 67 10.46 8.15 -7.63
C ALA A 67 9.08 8.58 -7.17
N GLY A 68 8.55 7.87 -6.18
CA GLY A 68 7.24 8.12 -5.63
C GLY A 68 6.75 6.98 -4.74
N TYR A 69 5.56 7.21 -4.20
CA TYR A 69 4.82 6.30 -3.36
C TYR A 69 3.46 6.06 -4.01
N SER A 70 2.98 4.82 -3.91
CA SER A 70 1.63 4.45 -4.28
C SER A 70 1.06 3.50 -3.24
N TYR A 71 -0.19 3.76 -2.86
CA TYR A 71 -0.97 2.88 -1.99
C TYR A 71 -2.33 2.66 -2.61
N SER A 72 -2.79 1.41 -2.58
CA SER A 72 -4.18 1.10 -2.88
C SER A 72 -4.86 0.55 -1.65
N PHE A 73 -6.08 1.00 -1.40
CA PHE A 73 -6.92 0.52 -0.31
C PHE A 73 -8.28 0.09 -0.85
N THR A 74 -8.70 -1.11 -0.53
CA THR A 74 -10.04 -1.61 -0.84
C THR A 74 -10.96 -1.42 0.35
N LYS A 75 -12.27 -1.26 0.10
CA LYS A 75 -13.26 -1.12 1.17
C LYS A 75 -13.33 -2.30 2.15
N ASP A 76 -12.98 -3.50 1.69
CA ASP A 76 -12.95 -4.76 2.45
C ASP A 76 -11.65 -4.97 3.25
N GLY A 77 -10.74 -3.98 3.27
CA GLY A 77 -9.60 -3.98 4.19
C GLY A 77 -8.34 -4.62 3.64
N HIS A 78 -8.15 -4.62 2.32
CA HIS A 78 -6.89 -5.02 1.68
C HIS A 78 -6.09 -3.81 1.20
N PHE A 79 -4.77 -3.92 1.28
CA PHE A 79 -3.87 -2.88 0.80
C PHE A 79 -2.80 -3.46 -0.11
N GLU A 80 -2.30 -2.61 -1.00
CA GLU A 80 -1.03 -2.80 -1.70
C GLU A 80 -0.21 -1.52 -1.57
N MET A 81 1.11 -1.68 -1.44
CA MET A 81 2.09 -0.63 -1.37
C MET A 81 3.14 -0.82 -2.45
N ALA A 82 3.45 0.25 -3.18
CA ALA A 82 4.57 0.36 -4.09
C ALA A 82 5.35 1.64 -3.76
N GLN A 83 6.65 1.52 -3.51
CA GLN A 83 7.52 2.64 -3.19
C GLN A 83 8.78 2.56 -4.02
N PHE A 84 9.11 3.65 -4.70
CA PHE A 84 10.42 3.86 -5.32
C PHE A 84 11.05 5.12 -4.73
N THR A 85 12.19 4.95 -4.06
CA THR A 85 13.00 6.04 -3.51
C THR A 85 14.42 5.94 -4.00
N TYR A 86 15.09 7.07 -4.20
CA TYR A 86 16.53 7.10 -4.45
C TYR A 86 17.19 8.21 -3.63
N GLN A 87 18.47 8.06 -3.41
CA GLN A 87 19.34 9.01 -2.73
C GLN A 87 20.69 9.04 -3.45
N THR A 88 21.29 10.22 -3.51
CA THR A 88 22.61 10.43 -4.11
C THR A 88 23.57 10.93 -3.03
N ASN A 89 24.84 10.53 -3.11
CA ASN A 89 25.87 11.09 -2.23
C ASN A 89 26.47 12.37 -2.85
N PRO A 90 26.31 13.57 -2.28
CA PRO A 90 26.86 14.79 -2.85
C PRO A 90 28.39 14.78 -2.99
N LYS A 91 29.10 13.98 -2.18
CA LYS A 91 30.56 13.82 -2.28
C LYS A 91 30.97 12.92 -3.46
N HIS A 92 30.09 12.02 -3.88
CA HIS A 92 30.29 11.08 -4.98
C HIS A 92 29.05 11.09 -5.87
N VAL A 93 28.92 12.12 -6.70
CA VAL A 93 27.70 12.38 -7.50
C VAL A 93 27.32 11.26 -8.45
N HIS A 94 28.30 10.43 -8.88
CA HIS A 94 28.05 9.25 -9.71
C HIS A 94 27.47 8.07 -8.90
N CYS A 95 27.65 8.05 -7.58
CA CYS A 95 27.12 7.02 -6.69
C CYS A 95 25.69 7.38 -6.27
N PHE A 96 24.71 6.76 -6.93
CA PHE A 96 23.33 6.74 -6.48
C PHE A 96 23.00 5.42 -5.78
N SER A 97 22.00 5.44 -4.90
CA SER A 97 21.35 4.26 -4.35
C SER A 97 19.84 4.44 -4.43
N ALA A 98 19.16 3.39 -4.86
CA ALA A 98 17.72 3.33 -5.07
C ALA A 98 17.15 2.10 -4.39
N SER A 99 15.92 2.24 -3.89
CA SER A 99 15.16 1.15 -3.30
C SER A 99 13.76 1.12 -3.87
N LEU A 100 13.34 -0.06 -4.33
CA LEU A 100 12.00 -0.40 -4.75
C LEU A 100 11.41 -1.37 -3.73
N VAL A 101 10.28 -1.02 -3.14
CA VAL A 101 9.61 -1.82 -2.11
C VAL A 101 8.19 -2.11 -2.57
N TRP A 102 7.82 -3.39 -2.55
CA TRP A 102 6.47 -3.84 -2.83
C TRP A 102 5.99 -4.80 -1.74
N GLN A 103 4.78 -4.57 -1.25
CA GLN A 103 4.08 -5.51 -0.40
C GLN A 103 2.57 -5.29 -0.44
N HIS A 104 1.81 -6.31 -0.10
CA HIS A 104 0.36 -6.25 -0.02
C HIS A 104 -0.14 -7.12 1.13
N GLY A 105 -1.38 -6.91 1.56
CA GLY A 105 -1.92 -7.57 2.74
C GLY A 105 -3.26 -7.02 3.17
N THR A 106 -3.50 -7.04 4.48
CA THR A 106 -4.70 -6.48 5.10
C THR A 106 -4.38 -5.21 5.89
N TYR A 107 -5.35 -4.33 6.02
CA TYR A 107 -5.21 -3.14 6.83
C TYR A 107 -6.41 -2.93 7.76
N LYS A 108 -6.18 -2.15 8.82
CA LYS A 108 -7.23 -1.60 9.68
C LYS A 108 -7.10 -0.09 9.71
N TYR A 109 -8.20 0.62 9.46
CA TYR A 109 -8.25 2.08 9.55
C TYR A 109 -9.10 2.48 10.75
N ASP A 110 -8.50 3.18 11.72
CA ASP A 110 -9.20 3.64 12.93
C ASP A 110 -9.80 5.04 12.78
N GLY A 111 -9.81 5.62 11.58
CA GLY A 111 -10.29 6.97 11.31
C GLY A 111 -9.18 8.03 11.39
N THR A 112 -8.06 7.71 12.04
CA THR A 112 -6.89 8.59 12.17
C THR A 112 -5.65 7.93 11.58
N ASN A 113 -5.44 6.65 11.87
CA ASN A 113 -4.26 5.88 11.47
C ASN A 113 -4.67 4.62 10.71
N ILE A 114 -3.87 4.25 9.72
CA ILE A 114 -3.97 3.00 8.97
C ILE A 114 -2.84 2.07 9.44
N TYR A 115 -3.20 0.89 9.93
CA TYR A 115 -2.26 -0.17 10.31
C TYR A 115 -2.26 -1.24 9.22
N MET A 116 -1.13 -1.44 8.56
CA MET A 116 -0.95 -2.35 7.44
C MET A 116 -0.19 -3.59 7.87
N SER A 117 -0.76 -4.76 7.58
CA SER A 117 -0.19 -6.08 7.89
C SER A 117 0.02 -6.88 6.61
N PRO A 118 1.26 -7.02 6.12
CA PRO A 118 1.53 -7.70 4.86
C PRO A 118 1.28 -9.21 4.95
N TYR A 119 0.96 -9.82 3.81
CA TYR A 119 1.01 -11.27 3.66
C TYR A 119 2.47 -11.73 3.66
N LYS A 120 2.82 -12.56 4.65
CA LYS A 120 4.16 -13.11 4.77
C LYS A 120 4.45 -14.05 3.59
N GLY A 121 5.59 -13.87 2.96
CA GLY A 121 6.06 -14.62 1.79
C GLY A 121 5.94 -13.86 0.48
N ASP A 122 5.11 -12.82 0.43
CA ASP A 122 4.78 -12.15 -0.83
C ASP A 122 5.67 -10.95 -1.14
N GLY A 123 5.91 -10.08 -0.16
CA GLY A 123 6.59 -8.81 -0.39
C GLY A 123 8.06 -8.95 -0.79
N ALA A 124 8.57 -7.92 -1.45
CA ALA A 124 9.92 -7.85 -1.96
C ALA A 124 10.50 -6.44 -1.81
N ILE A 125 11.82 -6.39 -1.70
CA ILE A 125 12.61 -5.17 -1.76
C ILE A 125 13.75 -5.38 -2.75
N GLN A 126 13.98 -4.42 -3.63
CA GLN A 126 15.16 -4.36 -4.48
C GLN A 126 15.94 -3.10 -4.14
N THR A 127 17.23 -3.26 -3.87
CA THR A 127 18.18 -2.17 -3.72
C THR A 127 19.10 -2.18 -4.94
N MET A 128 19.36 -1.01 -5.52
CA MET A 128 20.26 -0.88 -6.66
C MET A 128 21.07 0.41 -6.60
N GLY A 129 22.27 0.40 -7.16
CA GLY A 129 23.13 1.58 -7.17
C GLY A 129 24.47 1.30 -7.84
N GLU A 130 25.02 2.32 -8.48
CA GLU A 130 26.28 2.23 -9.24
C GLU A 130 27.45 1.74 -8.37
N CYS A 131 27.48 2.19 -7.11
CA CYS A 131 28.57 1.95 -6.17
C CYS A 131 28.23 0.87 -5.13
N LEU A 132 27.18 0.07 -5.36
CA LEU A 132 26.85 -1.08 -4.53
C LEU A 132 27.49 -2.35 -5.11
N ASP A 133 27.83 -3.30 -4.23
CA ASP A 133 28.29 -4.64 -4.62
C ASP A 133 27.44 -5.70 -3.90
N PRO A 134 26.58 -6.44 -4.62
CA PRO A 134 26.29 -6.30 -6.05
C PRO A 134 25.53 -5.01 -6.37
N GLN A 135 25.62 -4.53 -7.61
CA GLN A 135 24.94 -3.30 -8.06
C GLN A 135 23.41 -3.38 -7.98
N VAL A 136 22.85 -4.59 -8.05
CA VAL A 136 21.42 -4.85 -7.86
C VAL A 136 21.28 -6.05 -6.94
N GLN A 137 20.47 -5.90 -5.89
CA GLN A 137 20.15 -6.96 -4.96
C GLN A 137 18.64 -6.96 -4.69
N MET A 138 18.02 -8.13 -4.70
CA MET A 138 16.61 -8.29 -4.32
C MET A 138 16.49 -9.24 -3.14
N ASN A 139 15.72 -8.84 -2.15
CA ASN A 139 15.45 -9.61 -0.94
C ASN A 139 13.94 -9.70 -0.66
N TYR A 140 13.58 -10.60 0.24
CA TYR A 140 12.22 -10.68 0.77
C TYR A 140 11.92 -9.49 1.71
N TYR A 141 10.66 -9.04 1.72
CA TYR A 141 10.21 -7.93 2.55
C TYR A 141 8.80 -8.19 3.08
N ALA A 142 8.57 -8.00 4.37
CA ALA A 142 7.23 -8.07 4.96
C ALA A 142 7.19 -7.32 6.29
N GLU A 143 7.15 -6.00 6.19
CA GLU A 143 7.14 -5.13 7.36
C GLU A 143 5.75 -4.57 7.62
N LYS A 144 5.38 -4.53 8.91
CA LYS A 144 4.15 -3.85 9.33
C LYS A 144 4.36 -2.35 9.20
N GLU A 145 3.45 -1.70 8.49
CA GLU A 145 3.53 -0.27 8.23
C GLU A 145 2.39 0.48 8.93
N VAL A 146 2.66 1.72 9.33
CA VAL A 146 1.66 2.61 9.94
C VAL A 146 1.62 3.91 9.15
N GLY A 147 0.49 4.16 8.49
CA GLY A 147 0.13 5.47 7.95
C GLY A 147 -0.57 6.27 9.03
N ALA A 148 0.16 7.17 9.70
CA ALA A 148 -0.36 7.99 10.78
C ALA A 148 -1.01 9.28 10.27
N ASN A 149 -1.91 9.87 11.06
CA ASN A 149 -2.54 11.18 10.78
C ASN A 149 -3.06 11.30 9.34
N VAL A 150 -3.89 10.33 8.96
CA VAL A 150 -4.48 10.20 7.64
C VAL A 150 -5.53 11.28 7.45
N THR A 151 -5.34 12.09 6.42
CA THR A 151 -6.30 13.08 5.99
C THR A 151 -6.59 12.92 4.49
N VAL A 152 -7.86 13.09 4.14
CA VAL A 152 -8.31 13.14 2.75
C VAL A 152 -8.98 14.48 2.54
N TYR A 153 -8.48 15.24 1.56
CA TYR A 153 -8.99 16.57 1.23
C TYR A 153 -8.90 16.81 -0.28
N THR A 154 -9.53 17.86 -0.76
CA THR A 154 -9.43 18.29 -2.16
C THR A 154 -8.34 19.36 -2.27
N ASP A 155 -7.37 19.14 -3.16
CA ASP A 155 -6.35 20.13 -3.53
C ASP A 155 -6.76 20.76 -4.87
N ASN A 156 -6.75 22.09 -4.92
CA ASN A 156 -7.19 22.87 -6.09
C ASN A 156 -6.01 23.57 -6.80
N ASP A 157 -4.79 23.46 -6.26
CA ASP A 157 -3.58 24.11 -6.79
C ASP A 157 -2.51 23.05 -7.05
N ILE A 158 -2.74 22.24 -8.08
CA ILE A 158 -1.91 21.08 -8.38
C ILE A 158 -0.95 21.42 -9.51
N VAL A 159 0.33 21.52 -9.16
CA VAL A 159 1.43 21.82 -10.10
C VAL A 159 1.45 20.90 -11.33
N PHE A 160 1.04 19.63 -11.18
CA PHE A 160 1.07 18.64 -12.26
C PHE A 160 -0.22 18.59 -13.09
N TYR A 161 -1.32 19.19 -12.62
CA TYR A 161 -2.64 19.19 -13.28
C TYR A 161 -3.30 20.56 -13.10
N PRO A 162 -2.78 21.60 -13.77
CA PRO A 162 -3.40 22.92 -13.72
C PRO A 162 -4.84 22.78 -14.24
N ASP A 163 -5.78 23.44 -13.57
CA ASP A 163 -7.23 23.45 -13.85
C ASP A 163 -8.07 22.28 -13.32
N GLU A 164 -7.47 21.32 -12.58
CA GLU A 164 -8.21 20.22 -11.97
C GLU A 164 -8.07 20.18 -10.45
N SER A 165 -9.21 20.07 -9.75
CA SER A 165 -9.22 19.72 -8.34
C SER A 165 -9.06 18.21 -8.18
N MET A 166 -8.14 17.74 -7.35
CA MET A 166 -7.99 16.30 -7.06
C MET A 166 -8.09 15.99 -5.58
N TYR A 167 -8.61 14.79 -5.27
CA TYR A 167 -8.51 14.24 -3.93
C TYR A 167 -7.06 13.90 -3.61
N VAL A 168 -6.61 14.34 -2.44
CA VAL A 168 -5.30 14.07 -1.88
C VAL A 168 -5.46 13.22 -0.63
N LEU A 169 -4.71 12.12 -0.58
CA LEU A 169 -4.44 11.37 0.63
C LEU A 169 -3.09 11.85 1.18
N GLN A 170 -3.13 12.44 2.37
CA GLN A 170 -1.95 12.78 3.13
C GLN A 170 -1.81 11.80 4.29
N MET A 171 -0.63 11.20 4.40
CA MET A 171 -0.25 10.32 5.50
C MET A 171 1.08 10.78 6.09
N HIS A 172 1.35 10.33 7.31
CA HIS A 172 2.64 10.49 7.97
C HIS A 172 3.21 9.12 8.29
N LYS A 173 4.54 9.02 8.32
CA LYS A 173 5.21 7.85 8.91
C LYS A 173 4.88 7.78 10.40
N PHE A 174 5.11 6.62 11.02
CA PHE A 174 4.89 6.46 12.48
C PHE A 174 5.64 7.51 13.32
N ASN A 175 6.79 8.01 12.83
CA ASN A 175 7.59 9.04 13.49
C ASN A 175 7.11 10.48 13.25
N GLY A 176 5.91 10.65 12.67
CA GLY A 176 5.29 11.95 12.41
C GLY A 176 5.83 12.69 11.18
N LYS A 177 6.85 12.18 10.47
CA LYS A 177 7.31 12.82 9.22
C LYS A 177 6.26 12.63 8.12
N PRO A 178 5.88 13.68 7.37
CA PRO A 178 4.91 13.54 6.28
C PRO A 178 5.47 12.63 5.19
N LEU A 179 4.61 11.75 4.67
CA LEU A 179 4.84 11.14 3.37
C LEU A 179 4.52 12.16 2.27
N PRO A 180 5.05 12.01 1.05
CA PRO A 180 4.64 12.84 -0.07
C PRO A 180 3.11 12.81 -0.24
N LYS A 181 2.51 13.96 -0.58
CA LYS A 181 1.10 14.03 -0.96
C LYS A 181 0.82 13.02 -2.07
N MET A 182 -0.25 12.24 -1.93
CA MET A 182 -0.66 11.28 -2.95
C MET A 182 -2.03 11.65 -3.51
N TYR A 183 -2.13 11.68 -4.83
CA TYR A 183 -3.36 12.04 -5.54
C TYR A 183 -4.13 10.78 -5.92
N LEU A 184 -5.47 10.85 -5.85
CA LEU A 184 -6.33 9.75 -6.26
C LEU A 184 -6.18 9.49 -7.77
N ARG A 185 -5.82 8.26 -8.15
CA ARG A 185 -5.63 7.82 -9.53
C ARG A 185 -6.72 6.89 -10.01
N TYR A 186 -7.18 5.98 -9.15
CA TYR A 186 -8.21 5.00 -9.49
C TYR A 186 -9.19 4.80 -8.35
N ARG A 187 -10.47 4.67 -8.69
CA ARG A 187 -11.55 4.25 -7.79
C ARG A 187 -12.59 3.51 -8.66
N PRO A 188 -12.71 2.17 -8.58
CA PRO A 188 -12.12 1.25 -7.60
C PRO A 188 -10.59 1.14 -7.67
N PRO A 189 -9.93 0.71 -6.57
CA PRO A 189 -8.47 0.59 -6.52
C PRO A 189 -7.95 -0.49 -7.50
N ARG A 190 -6.78 -0.24 -8.07
CA ARG A 190 -5.96 -1.20 -8.80
C ARG A 190 -4.90 -1.80 -7.87
N MET A 191 -5.01 -3.09 -7.63
CA MET A 191 -4.00 -3.84 -6.87
C MET A 191 -3.89 -5.30 -7.34
N MET A 192 -2.81 -5.96 -6.93
CA MET A 192 -2.61 -7.40 -7.00
C MET A 192 -3.69 -8.14 -6.19
N PRO A 193 -3.89 -9.45 -6.42
CA PRO A 193 -4.97 -10.20 -5.78
C PRO A 193 -4.98 -10.06 -4.25
N THR A 194 -6.17 -9.89 -3.66
CA THR A 194 -6.41 -9.68 -2.22
C THR A 194 -6.25 -10.95 -1.37
N ARG A 195 -5.25 -11.78 -1.70
CA ARG A 195 -4.94 -13.04 -1.03
C ARG A 195 -3.44 -13.30 -1.10
N SER A 196 -2.93 -14.09 -0.15
CA SER A 196 -1.55 -14.58 -0.18
C SER A 196 -1.27 -15.26 -1.52
N ILE A 197 -0.19 -14.84 -2.17
CA ILE A 197 0.24 -15.35 -3.48
C ILE A 197 1.10 -16.60 -3.28
N PHE A 198 2.00 -16.55 -2.30
CA PHE A 198 2.84 -17.67 -1.92
C PHE A 198 2.37 -18.27 -0.59
N LYS A 199 2.59 -19.58 -0.41
CA LYS A 199 2.41 -20.25 0.88
C LYS A 199 3.69 -20.11 1.69
N GLN A 200 3.60 -19.59 2.91
CA GLN A 200 4.71 -19.63 3.85
C GLN A 200 4.94 -21.08 4.30
N VAL A 201 6.09 -21.67 3.95
CA VAL A 201 6.52 -22.97 4.49
C VAL A 201 7.23 -22.68 5.82
N ILE A 202 6.66 -23.13 6.93
CA ILE A 202 7.28 -23.04 8.25
C ILE A 202 8.24 -24.23 8.38
N GLY A 203 9.55 -23.97 8.53
CA GLY A 203 10.55 -24.99 8.85
C GLY A 203 11.51 -25.41 7.74
N ALA A 204 11.66 -24.64 6.65
CA ALA A 204 12.76 -24.88 5.72
C ALA A 204 14.10 -24.45 6.37
N PRO A 205 15.13 -25.32 6.41
CA PRO A 205 16.47 -24.90 6.82
C PRO A 205 17.00 -23.86 5.82
N GLY A 206 17.55 -22.77 6.35
CA GLY A 206 18.24 -21.74 5.56
C GLY A 206 19.56 -22.21 4.99
#